data_AF-A0A1S3DDB0-F1
#
_entry.id   AF-A0A1S3DDB0-F1
#
_cell.length_a   1.000
_cell.length_b   1.000
_cell.length_c   1.000
_cell.angle_alpha   90.00
_cell.angle_beta   90.00
_cell.angle_gamma   90.00
#
_symmetry.space_group_name_H-M   'P 1'
#
loop_
_entity.id
_entity.type
_entity.pdbx_description
1 polymer ?
#
loop_
_entity_poly.entity_id
_entity_poly.type
_entity_poly.pdbx_seq_one_letter_code
_entity_poly.pdbx_strand_id
1 'polypeptide(L)'
;MNEVHNNESMPIGAVITSRKIAESLNCLDDNRYMCDPVTAVVGQAVLNIMEKEQCQLNALTMGRLLVDRLTQLQRIHPNIGQVRGIGLMVGVDIVWCQESRRPAPELAEKISYR
;
A
#
# COMPACT_ATOMS: atom_id res chain seq x y z
N MET A 1 -23.93 -18.21 13.78
CA MET A 1 -24.43 -16.90 13.29
C MET A 1 -23.36 -16.41 12.34
N ASN A 2 -23.71 -16.35 11.05
CA ASN A 2 -22.81 -16.56 9.92
C ASN A 2 -21.66 -15.56 9.84
N GLU A 3 -20.45 -16.09 9.67
CA GLU A 3 -19.29 -15.35 9.17
C GLU A 3 -19.59 -14.89 7.75
N VAL A 4 -19.95 -13.63 7.60
CA VAL A 4 -19.95 -12.98 6.29
C VAL A 4 -18.52 -12.45 6.08
N HIS A 5 -17.74 -13.20 5.31
CA HIS A 5 -16.50 -12.73 4.69
C HIS A 5 -16.87 -11.62 3.68
N ASN A 6 -17.08 -10.40 4.17
CA ASN A 6 -17.32 -9.22 3.34
C ASN A 6 -15.98 -8.67 2.85
N ASN A 7 -15.48 -9.22 1.73
CA ASN A 7 -14.33 -8.68 0.98
C ASN A 7 -14.71 -7.46 0.11
N GLU A 8 -15.86 -6.85 0.35
CA GLU A 8 -16.35 -5.72 -0.44
C GLU A 8 -15.76 -4.41 0.08
N SER A 9 -14.95 -3.76 -0.76
CA SER A 9 -14.39 -2.43 -0.46
C SER A 9 -15.43 -1.34 -0.73
N MET A 10 -15.62 -0.43 0.22
CA MET A 10 -16.50 0.73 0.06
C MET A 10 -15.73 1.89 -0.57
N PRO A 11 -16.22 2.54 -1.65
CA PRO A 11 -15.53 3.67 -2.25
C PRO A 11 -15.58 4.88 -1.31
N ILE A 12 -14.42 5.24 -0.76
CA ILE A 12 -14.26 6.39 0.14
C ILE A 12 -12.98 7.13 -0.27
N GLY A 13 -13.06 8.46 -0.35
CA GLY A 13 -11.93 9.35 -0.56
C GLY A 13 -12.06 10.59 0.32
N ALA A 14 -10.94 11.20 0.70
CA ALA A 14 -10.93 12.39 1.53
C ALA A 14 -9.85 13.37 1.07
N VAL A 15 -10.13 14.67 1.21
CA VAL A 15 -9.14 15.74 1.05
C VAL A 15 -8.80 16.26 2.45
N ILE A 16 -7.57 16.04 2.89
CA ILE A 16 -7.07 16.55 4.18
C ILE A 16 -6.26 17.82 3.88
N THR A 17 -6.67 18.94 4.48
CA THR A 17 -6.01 20.24 4.28
C THR A 17 -6.03 21.08 5.55
N SER A 18 -5.27 22.17 5.55
CA SER A 18 -5.27 23.13 6.66
C SER A 18 -6.62 23.87 6.75
N ARG A 19 -6.98 24.30 7.97
CA ARG A 19 -8.20 25.08 8.20
C ARG A 19 -8.31 26.31 7.30
N LYS A 20 -7.21 27.06 7.15
CA LYS A 20 -7.14 28.26 6.28
C LYS A 20 -7.56 27.95 4.83
N ILE A 21 -7.13 26.82 4.30
CA ILE A 21 -7.49 26.41 2.93
C ILE A 21 -8.94 25.94 2.90
N ALA A 22 -9.39 25.15 3.87
CA ALA A 22 -10.78 24.68 3.93
C ALA A 22 -11.80 25.83 4.01
N GLU A 23 -11.53 26.84 4.84
CA GLU A 23 -12.38 28.04 4.98
C GLU A 23 -12.46 28.83 3.67
N SER A 24 -11.37 28.91 2.91
CA SER A 24 -11.35 29.63 1.62
C SER A 24 -12.24 29.00 0.54
N LEU A 25 -12.65 27.75 0.70
CA LEU A 25 -13.49 27.04 -0.26
C LEU A 25 -14.99 27.38 -0.13
N ASN A 26 -15.42 28.12 0.92
CA ASN A 26 -16.81 28.54 1.17
C ASN A 26 -17.86 27.44 0.96
N CYS A 27 -17.49 26.18 1.21
CA CYS A 27 -18.28 25.01 0.87
C CYS A 27 -18.59 24.12 2.07
N LEU A 28 -18.21 24.57 3.28
CA LEU A 28 -18.40 23.80 4.51
C LEU A 28 -19.89 23.65 4.87
N ASP A 29 -20.74 24.57 4.39
CA ASP A 29 -22.16 24.61 4.74
C ASP A 29 -23.08 23.84 3.76
N ASP A 30 -22.57 23.39 2.61
CA ASP A 30 -23.40 22.94 1.49
C ASP A 30 -23.45 21.42 1.27
N ASN A 31 -22.91 20.61 2.20
CA ASN A 31 -22.85 19.14 2.13
C ASN A 31 -22.22 18.53 0.86
N ARG A 32 -21.71 19.35 -0.07
CA ARG A 32 -21.18 18.96 -1.39
C ARG A 32 -20.01 17.98 -1.35
N TYR A 33 -19.38 17.83 -0.19
CA TYR A 33 -18.21 16.98 0.04
C TYR A 33 -18.40 15.99 1.19
N MET A 34 -19.63 15.82 1.70
CA MET A 34 -19.91 14.90 2.80
C MET A 34 -20.09 13.47 2.29
N CYS A 35 -19.48 12.53 3.00
CA CYS A 35 -19.83 11.11 2.90
C CYS A 35 -21.11 10.83 3.71
N ASP A 36 -21.83 9.78 3.35
CA ASP A 36 -22.96 9.31 4.13
C ASP A 36 -22.49 8.68 5.48
N PRO A 37 -23.40 8.54 6.48
CA PRO A 37 -23.01 7.97 7.77
C PRO A 37 -22.51 6.51 7.71
N VAL A 38 -22.93 5.72 6.72
CA VAL A 38 -22.50 4.32 6.59
C VAL A 38 -21.05 4.26 6.16
N THR A 39 -20.65 5.04 5.16
CA THR A 39 -19.24 5.15 4.74
C THR A 39 -18.35 5.66 5.87
N ALA A 40 -18.82 6.60 6.70
CA ALA A 40 -18.08 7.08 7.87
C ALA A 40 -17.80 5.96 8.90
N VAL A 41 -18.81 5.12 9.20
CA VAL A 41 -18.65 3.98 10.13
C VAL A 41 -17.66 2.95 9.59
N VAL A 42 -17.71 2.65 8.29
CA VAL A 42 -16.75 1.73 7.65
C VAL A 42 -15.32 2.28 7.74
N GLY A 43 -15.12 3.56 7.41
CA GLY A 43 -13.82 4.21 7.53
C GLY A 43 -13.27 4.19 8.96
N GLN A 44 -14.13 4.47 9.95
CA GLN A 44 -13.73 4.40 11.36
C GLN A 44 -13.35 2.98 11.79
N ALA A 45 -14.08 1.96 11.34
CA ALA A 45 -13.78 0.57 11.65
C ALA A 45 -12.40 0.16 11.11
N VAL A 46 -12.05 0.57 9.87
CA VAL A 46 -10.73 0.34 9.28
C VAL A 46 -9.63 0.99 10.13
N LEU A 47 -9.79 2.26 10.50
CA LEU A 47 -8.82 2.97 11.32
C LEU A 47 -8.64 2.32 12.71
N ASN A 48 -9.74 1.90 13.33
CA ASN A 48 -9.71 1.20 14.62
C ASN A 48 -8.94 -0.12 14.55
N ILE A 49 -9.11 -0.89 13.47
CA ILE A 49 -8.37 -2.13 13.24
C ILE A 49 -6.89 -1.83 13.03
N MET A 50 -6.57 -0.84 12.18
CA MET A 50 -5.18 -0.43 11.93
C MET A 50 -4.42 -0.05 13.20
N GLU A 51 -5.09 0.62 14.14
CA GLU A 51 -4.51 0.98 15.44
C GLU A 51 -4.42 -0.23 16.37
N LYS A 52 -5.52 -0.95 16.58
CA LYS A 52 -5.62 -2.09 17.50
C LYS A 52 -4.63 -3.21 17.15
N GLU A 53 -4.47 -3.51 15.86
CA GLU A 53 -3.57 -4.55 15.37
C GLU A 53 -2.15 -4.05 15.10
N GLN A 54 -1.87 -2.78 15.42
CA GLN A 54 -0.57 -2.14 15.21
C GLN A 54 -0.04 -2.31 13.78
N CYS A 55 -0.92 -2.20 12.78
CA CYS A 55 -0.61 -2.52 11.38
C CYS A 55 0.60 -1.74 10.86
N GLN A 56 0.80 -0.49 11.29
CA GLN A 56 1.96 0.32 10.92
C GLN A 56 3.29 -0.26 11.45
N LEU A 57 3.32 -0.72 12.71
CA LEU A 57 4.50 -1.34 13.31
C LEU A 57 4.79 -2.69 12.66
N ASN A 58 3.75 -3.48 12.40
CA ASN A 58 3.88 -4.72 11.66
C ASN A 58 4.44 -4.48 10.26
N ALA A 59 3.90 -3.50 9.51
CA ALA A 59 4.38 -3.16 8.19
C ALA A 59 5.85 -2.68 8.20
N LEU A 60 6.27 -1.93 9.23
CA LEU A 60 7.67 -1.54 9.41
C LEU A 60 8.57 -2.76 9.64
N THR A 61 8.15 -3.66 10.54
CA THR A 61 8.94 -4.85 10.93
C THR A 61 9.06 -5.84 9.78
N MET A 62 7.92 -6.22 9.20
CA MET A 62 7.86 -7.17 8.09
C MET A 62 8.44 -6.58 6.79
N GLY A 63 8.26 -5.28 6.56
CA GLY A 63 8.87 -4.59 5.43
C GLY A 63 10.39 -4.63 5.46
N ARG A 64 11.00 -4.37 6.62
CA ARG A 64 12.46 -4.52 6.82
C ARG A 64 12.92 -5.94 6.55
N LEU A 65 12.23 -6.93 7.13
CA LEU A 65 12.53 -8.34 6.90
C LEU A 65 12.46 -8.69 5.41
N LEU A 66 11.41 -8.26 4.70
CA LEU A 66 11.21 -8.52 3.28
C LEU A 66 12.36 -7.93 2.44
N VAL A 67 12.71 -6.66 2.66
CA VAL A 67 13.81 -6.01 1.94
C VAL A 67 15.14 -6.72 2.22
N ASP A 68 15.45 -7.03 3.48
CA ASP A 68 16.68 -7.71 3.86
C ASP A 68 16.82 -9.08 3.17
N ARG A 69 15.73 -9.84 3.10
CA ARG A 69 15.72 -11.15 2.42
C ARG A 69 15.86 -11.03 0.92
N LEU A 70 15.20 -10.05 0.29
CA LEU A 70 15.35 -9.79 -1.14
C LEU A 70 16.77 -9.33 -1.49
N THR A 71 17.41 -8.51 -0.65
CA THR A 71 18.82 -8.12 -0.82
C THR A 71 19.76 -9.30 -0.61
N GLN A 72 19.45 -10.25 0.27
CA GLN A 72 20.22 -11.50 0.36
C GLN A 72 20.08 -12.34 -0.92
N LEU A 73 18.85 -12.49 -1.43
CA LEU A 73 18.59 -13.20 -2.69
C LEU A 73 19.28 -12.54 -3.89
N GLN A 74 19.37 -11.21 -3.90
CA GLN A 74 20.08 -10.45 -4.94
C GLN A 74 21.55 -10.89 -5.09
N ARG A 75 22.20 -11.35 -4.02
CA ARG A 75 23.61 -11.80 -4.06
C ARG A 75 23.80 -13.13 -4.79
N ILE A 76 22.75 -13.95 -4.89
CA ILE A 76 22.79 -15.28 -5.51
C ILE A 76 22.01 -15.35 -6.83
N HIS A 77 21.14 -14.38 -7.09
CA HIS A 77 20.35 -14.29 -8.32
C HIS A 77 20.69 -13.02 -9.12
N PRO A 78 21.49 -13.13 -10.20
CA PRO A 78 21.90 -11.98 -11.01
C PRO A 78 20.72 -11.34 -11.78
N ASN A 79 19.56 -12.00 -11.80
CA ASN A 79 18.34 -11.44 -12.40
C ASN A 79 17.57 -10.50 -11.47
N ILE A 80 17.91 -10.46 -10.18
CA ILE A 80 17.36 -9.47 -9.25
C ILE A 80 18.20 -8.20 -9.39
N GLY A 81 17.57 -7.17 -9.95
CA GLY A 81 18.13 -5.83 -10.08
C GLY A 81 18.01 -5.07 -8.76
N GLN A 82 17.45 -3.86 -8.78
CA GLN A 82 17.29 -3.06 -7.57
C GLN A 82 16.09 -3.51 -6.74
N VAL A 83 16.28 -3.59 -5.42
CA VAL A 83 15.22 -3.73 -4.41
C VAL A 83 14.95 -2.36 -3.79
N ARG A 84 13.69 -1.91 -3.78
CA ARG A 84 13.29 -0.61 -3.22
C ARG A 84 11.92 -0.71 -2.54
N GLY A 85 11.66 0.09 -1.52
CA GLY A 85 10.35 0.12 -0.88
C GLY A 85 10.38 0.70 0.52
N ILE A 86 9.19 0.95 1.06
CA ILE A 86 8.98 1.40 2.45
C ILE A 86 7.78 0.64 3.01
N GLY A 87 7.92 0.10 4.22
CA GLY A 87 6.92 -0.79 4.80
C GLY A 87 6.69 -2.00 3.90
N LEU A 88 5.43 -2.32 3.63
CA LEU A 88 5.03 -3.44 2.76
C LEU A 88 4.84 -3.08 1.29
N MET A 89 5.15 -1.84 0.88
CA MET A 89 5.18 -1.45 -0.52
C MET A 89 6.61 -1.60 -1.05
N VAL A 90 6.93 -2.80 -1.57
CA VAL A 90 8.26 -3.16 -2.06
C VAL A 90 8.22 -3.52 -3.54
N GLY A 91 9.13 -2.94 -4.31
CA GLY A 91 9.37 -3.22 -5.72
C GLY A 91 10.74 -3.86 -5.94
N VAL A 92 10.79 -4.82 -6.85
CA VAL A 92 12.00 -5.52 -7.26
C VAL A 92 12.12 -5.44 -8.78
N ASP A 93 13.24 -4.93 -9.28
CA ASP A 93 13.51 -4.98 -10.71
C ASP A 93 13.95 -6.39 -11.11
N ILE A 94 13.38 -6.92 -12.19
CA ILE A 94 13.84 -8.15 -12.83
C ILE A 94 14.61 -7.78 -14.08
N VAL A 95 15.87 -8.23 -14.16
CA VAL A 95 16.84 -7.84 -15.19
C VAL A 95 17.53 -9.05 -15.80
N TRP A 96 18.13 -8.88 -16.97
CA TRP A 96 18.95 -9.93 -17.60
C TRP A 96 20.34 -10.04 -16.97
N CYS A 97 20.87 -8.92 -16.46
CA CYS A 97 22.20 -8.82 -15.88
C CYS A 97 22.24 -7.62 -14.91
N GLN A 98 22.88 -7.80 -13.75
CA GLN A 98 22.97 -6.78 -12.71
C GLN A 98 23.77 -5.56 -13.15
N GLU A 99 24.88 -5.73 -13.89
CA GLU A 99 25.70 -4.61 -14.35
C GLU A 99 24.95 -3.73 -15.36
N SER A 100 24.33 -4.35 -16.37
CA SER A 100 23.63 -3.62 -17.43
C SER A 100 22.26 -3.07 -16.99
N ARG A 101 21.67 -3.65 -15.94
CA ARG A 101 20.30 -3.39 -15.48
C ARG A 101 19.23 -3.44 -16.58
N ARG A 102 19.48 -4.19 -17.66
CA ARG A 102 18.53 -4.32 -18.77
C ARG A 102 17.26 -5.04 -18.27
N PRO A 103 16.06 -4.42 -18.37
CA PRO A 103 14.81 -5.05 -17.93
C PRO A 103 14.56 -6.39 -18.62
N ALA A 104 14.01 -7.35 -17.85
CA ALA A 104 13.65 -8.69 -18.33
C ALA A 104 12.15 -8.97 -18.08
N PRO A 105 11.24 -8.34 -18.86
CA PRO A 105 9.81 -8.46 -18.64
C PRO A 105 9.29 -9.89 -18.79
N GLU A 106 9.84 -10.68 -19.72
CA GLU A 106 9.44 -12.07 -19.95
C GLU A 106 9.78 -12.96 -18.75
N LEU A 107 10.88 -12.66 -18.06
CA LEU A 107 11.25 -13.35 -16.83
C LEU A 107 10.39 -12.88 -15.66
N ALA A 108 10.12 -11.58 -15.56
CA ALA A 108 9.24 -11.02 -14.53
C ALA A 108 7.84 -11.63 -14.59
N GLU A 109 7.27 -11.76 -15.81
CA GLU A 109 5.98 -12.39 -16.04
C GLU A 109 5.97 -13.85 -15.56
N LYS A 110 7.00 -14.64 -15.91
CA LYS A 110 7.12 -16.03 -15.47
C LYS A 110 7.23 -16.20 -13.95
N ILE A 111 7.79 -15.21 -13.26
CA ILE A 111 7.91 -15.22 -11.80
C ILE A 111 6.56 -14.86 -11.15
N SER A 112 5.85 -13.87 -11.69
CA SER A 112 4.60 -13.36 -11.10
C SER A 112 3.41 -14.30 -11.23
N TYR A 113 3.34 -15.10 -12.30
CA TYR A 113 2.19 -15.98 -12.60
C TYR A 113 2.43 -17.46 -12.31
N ARG A 114 3.44 -17.79 -11.50
CA ARG A 114 3.69 -19.16 -11.03
C ARG A 114 3.04 -19.42 -9.69
#